data_AF-A0A1I1L1P8-F1
#
_entry.id   AF-A0A1I1L1P8-F1
#
_cell.length_a   1.000
_cell.length_b   1.000
_cell.length_c   1.000
_cell.angle_alpha   90.00
_cell.angle_beta   90.00
_cell.angle_gamma   90.00
#
_symmetry.space_group_name_H-M   'P 1'
#
loop_
_entity.id
_entity.type
_entity.pdbx_description
1 polymer ?
#
loop_
_entity_poly.entity_id
_entity_poly.type
_entity_poly.pdbx_seq_one_letter_code
_entity_poly.pdbx_strand_id
1 'polypeptide(L)'
;MLAWFGLLVVGWAAVYRPALGDGIQAATGATDASWGTALYYSGYTLTTLGLGDVVAVTPFYRVLTVAEAAMGFATITLAISYFLSVYSTLTCRNSFALSLHQRSAGTGRGVEVVRALWQEGPAGASVLLAEMATEMRRLLETHTSYPVLPTFHLGRGYDALPGILRTTWETATVLRTAVAVPEDRPELAGTSVREIASSAEEMCARLLRRREPPAASAKQREQWALDYSELLDDLRAGGLPVRQEAESEYVRVRSAWDPALADLAAQLLCDEDAEEE
;
A
#
# COMPACT_ATOMS: atom_id res chain seq x y z
N MET A 1 -16.78 4.20 -6.85
CA MET A 1 -17.26 3.31 -7.94
C MET A 1 -18.79 3.24 -8.00
N LEU A 2 -19.49 3.04 -6.88
CA LEU A 2 -20.97 3.09 -6.81
C LEU A 2 -21.58 4.37 -7.37
N ALA A 3 -21.02 5.54 -7.04
CA ALA A 3 -21.48 6.83 -7.58
C ALA A 3 -21.38 6.90 -9.11
N TRP A 4 -20.27 6.41 -9.69
CA TRP A 4 -20.08 6.35 -11.14
C TRP A 4 -21.10 5.42 -11.80
N PHE A 5 -21.31 4.24 -11.21
CA PHE A 5 -22.32 3.29 -11.69
C PHE A 5 -23.72 3.90 -11.66
N GLY A 6 -24.09 4.59 -10.57
CA GLY A 6 -25.37 5.30 -10.47
C GLY A 6 -25.53 6.42 -11.50
N LEU A 7 -24.45 7.19 -11.77
CA LEU A 7 -24.45 8.22 -12.81
C LEU A 7 -24.61 7.64 -14.21
N LEU A 8 -24.04 6.46 -14.50
CA LEU A 8 -24.24 5.76 -15.76
C LEU A 8 -25.70 5.34 -15.94
N VAL A 9 -26.31 4.73 -14.91
CA VAL A 9 -27.74 4.36 -14.95
C VAL A 9 -28.61 5.60 -15.19
N VAL A 10 -28.34 6.69 -14.47
CA VAL A 10 -29.07 7.96 -14.64
C VAL A 10 -28.87 8.55 -16.04
N GLY A 11 -27.64 8.52 -16.56
CA GLY A 11 -27.30 9.05 -17.89
C GLY A 11 -27.99 8.30 -19.01
N TRP A 12 -27.96 6.97 -18.99
CA TRP A 12 -28.66 6.13 -19.97
C TRP A 12 -30.18 6.23 -19.82
N ALA A 13 -30.71 6.26 -18.59
CA ALA A 13 -32.13 6.49 -18.36
C ALA A 13 -32.61 7.83 -18.97
N ALA A 14 -31.81 8.89 -18.89
CA ALA A 14 -32.13 10.17 -19.52
C ALA A 14 -32.20 10.07 -21.06
N VAL A 15 -31.40 9.21 -21.68
CA VAL A 15 -31.41 8.95 -23.13
C VAL A 15 -32.64 8.14 -23.56
N TYR A 16 -33.08 7.18 -22.74
CA TYR A 16 -34.21 6.30 -23.05
C TYR A 16 -35.57 6.91 -22.73
N ARG A 17 -35.66 7.77 -21.72
CA ARG A 17 -36.91 8.42 -21.32
C ARG A 17 -37.74 9.00 -22.48
N PRO A 18 -37.19 9.81 -23.40
CA PRO A 18 -37.98 10.37 -24.51
C PRO A 18 -38.45 9.32 -25.53
N ALA A 19 -37.88 8.11 -25.50
CA ALA A 19 -38.20 7.02 -26.41
C ALA A 19 -39.26 6.04 -25.88
N LEU A 20 -39.66 6.19 -24.61
CA LEU A 20 -40.67 5.33 -23.99
C LEU A 20 -42.03 5.50 -24.68
N GLY A 21 -42.61 4.39 -25.12
CA GLY A 21 -43.88 4.33 -25.84
C GLY A 21 -43.76 4.34 -27.37
N ASP A 22 -42.59 4.68 -27.92
CA ASP A 22 -42.31 4.62 -29.36
C ASP A 22 -41.16 3.65 -29.64
N GLY A 23 -39.93 4.05 -29.31
CA GLY A 23 -38.70 3.29 -29.55
C GLY A 23 -38.41 2.19 -28.54
N ILE A 24 -38.96 2.30 -27.33
CA ILE A 24 -38.86 1.34 -26.22
C ILE A 24 -40.26 1.14 -25.65
N GLN A 25 -40.67 -0.13 -25.51
CA GLN A 25 -42.04 -0.48 -25.12
C GLN A 25 -42.07 -1.59 -24.08
N ALA A 26 -43.10 -1.60 -23.25
CA ALA A 26 -43.40 -2.73 -22.39
C ALA A 26 -43.78 -3.96 -23.24
N ALA A 27 -43.28 -5.13 -22.86
CA ALA A 27 -43.58 -6.39 -23.54
C ALA A 27 -45.06 -6.78 -23.41
N THR A 28 -45.73 -6.34 -22.34
CA THR A 28 -47.15 -6.52 -22.10
C THR A 28 -47.82 -5.22 -21.64
N GLY A 29 -48.97 -4.89 -22.24
CA GLY A 29 -49.77 -3.72 -21.86
C GLY A 29 -49.26 -2.38 -22.40
N ALA A 30 -49.73 -1.30 -21.79
CA ALA A 30 -49.32 0.07 -22.13
C ALA A 30 -47.97 0.40 -21.49
N THR A 31 -47.11 1.11 -22.23
CA THR A 31 -45.79 1.51 -21.72
C THR A 31 -45.92 2.72 -20.81
N ASP A 32 -45.48 2.60 -19.56
CA ASP A 32 -45.38 3.74 -18.65
C ASP A 32 -44.14 4.59 -18.98
N ALA A 33 -44.36 5.85 -19.39
CA ALA A 33 -43.31 6.81 -19.75
C ALA A 33 -42.69 7.54 -18.53
N SER A 34 -42.83 6.96 -17.33
CA SER A 34 -42.27 7.52 -16.11
C SER A 34 -40.73 7.44 -16.05
N TRP A 35 -40.14 8.30 -15.22
CA TRP A 35 -38.70 8.27 -14.93
C TRP A 35 -38.27 6.96 -14.26
N GLY A 36 -39.17 6.35 -13.49
CA GLY A 36 -38.96 5.05 -12.85
C GLY A 36 -38.77 3.94 -13.87
N THR A 37 -39.60 3.88 -14.92
CA THR A 37 -39.46 2.91 -16.02
C THR A 37 -38.14 3.07 -16.78
N ALA A 38 -37.72 4.31 -17.04
CA ALA A 38 -36.44 4.59 -17.71
C ALA A 38 -35.24 4.15 -16.86
N LEU A 39 -35.25 4.44 -15.55
CA LEU A 39 -34.24 3.99 -14.60
C LEU A 39 -34.20 2.47 -14.48
N TYR A 40 -35.37 1.84 -14.42
CA TYR A 40 -35.49 0.40 -14.34
C TYR A 40 -34.90 -0.26 -15.60
N TYR A 41 -35.28 0.22 -16.79
CA TYR A 41 -34.78 -0.26 -18.07
C TYR A 41 -33.26 -0.15 -18.19
N SER A 42 -32.72 1.02 -17.88
CA SER A 42 -31.28 1.26 -17.89
C SER A 42 -30.57 0.42 -16.81
N GLY A 43 -31.12 0.36 -15.60
CA GLY A 43 -30.54 -0.37 -14.49
C GLY A 43 -30.37 -1.86 -14.77
N TYR A 44 -31.41 -2.52 -15.30
CA TYR A 44 -31.32 -3.95 -15.60
C TYR A 44 -30.49 -4.21 -16.88
N THR A 45 -30.49 -3.31 -17.87
CA THR A 45 -29.64 -3.43 -19.07
C THR A 45 -28.17 -3.26 -18.73
N LEU A 46 -27.83 -2.22 -17.97
CA LEU A 46 -26.47 -1.93 -17.54
C LEU A 46 -25.91 -3.01 -16.60
N THR A 47 -26.76 -3.63 -15.76
CA THR A 47 -26.37 -4.79 -14.95
C THR A 47 -26.37 -6.11 -15.73
N THR A 48 -26.73 -6.09 -17.02
CA THR A 48 -26.83 -7.26 -17.92
C THR A 48 -27.88 -8.30 -17.52
N LEU A 49 -28.82 -7.94 -16.63
CA LEU A 49 -29.86 -8.85 -16.15
C LEU A 49 -30.88 -9.22 -17.22
N GLY A 50 -31.26 -8.26 -18.08
CA GLY A 50 -32.06 -8.49 -19.27
C GLY A 50 -33.47 -9.08 -19.04
N LEU A 51 -34.26 -8.57 -18.09
CA LEU A 51 -35.57 -9.17 -17.72
C LEU A 51 -36.59 -9.23 -18.88
N GLY A 52 -36.48 -8.33 -19.86
CA GLY A 52 -37.24 -8.40 -21.12
C GLY A 52 -38.72 -7.99 -21.02
N ASP A 53 -39.12 -7.40 -19.90
CA ASP A 53 -40.44 -6.83 -19.65
C ASP A 53 -40.60 -5.41 -20.22
N VAL A 54 -39.50 -4.70 -20.42
CA VAL A 54 -39.41 -3.49 -21.25
C VAL A 54 -38.37 -3.76 -22.34
N VAL A 55 -38.64 -3.46 -23.60
CA VAL A 55 -37.77 -3.86 -24.72
C VAL A 55 -37.61 -2.76 -25.76
N ALA A 56 -36.41 -2.68 -26.34
CA ALA A 56 -36.16 -1.81 -27.48
C ALA A 56 -36.79 -2.41 -28.75
N VAL A 57 -37.72 -1.69 -29.35
CA VAL A 57 -38.45 -2.15 -30.54
C VAL A 57 -37.82 -1.67 -31.84
N THR A 58 -37.20 -0.49 -31.85
CA THR A 58 -36.55 0.05 -33.05
C THR A 58 -35.09 -0.41 -33.19
N PRO A 59 -34.56 -0.50 -34.44
CA PRO A 59 -33.17 -0.90 -34.66
C PRO A 59 -32.14 -0.01 -33.95
N PHE A 60 -32.39 1.31 -33.91
CA PHE A 60 -31.51 2.27 -33.26
C PHE A 60 -31.42 2.01 -31.75
N TYR A 61 -32.56 1.91 -31.05
CA TYR A 61 -32.56 1.65 -29.61
C TYR A 61 -32.05 0.26 -29.27
N ARG A 62 -32.24 -0.75 -30.12
CA ARG A 62 -31.63 -2.09 -29.93
C ARG A 62 -30.11 -2.04 -29.92
N VAL A 63 -29.49 -1.33 -30.86
CA VAL A 63 -28.04 -1.14 -30.88
C VAL A 63 -27.59 -0.39 -29.61
N LEU A 64 -28.38 0.58 -29.18
CA LEU A 64 -28.09 1.36 -27.99
C LEU A 64 -28.15 0.51 -26.70
N THR A 65 -29.13 -0.38 -26.58
CA THR A 65 -29.23 -1.37 -25.49
C THR A 65 -28.01 -2.30 -25.47
N VAL A 66 -27.57 -2.77 -26.64
CA VAL A 66 -26.36 -3.61 -26.75
C VAL A 66 -25.12 -2.84 -26.31
N ALA A 67 -25.01 -1.56 -26.70
CA ALA A 67 -23.91 -0.70 -26.28
C ALA A 67 -23.93 -0.43 -24.77
N GLU A 68 -25.10 -0.18 -24.18
CA GLU A 68 -25.26 -0.02 -22.73
C GLU A 68 -24.86 -1.30 -21.99
N ALA A 69 -25.35 -2.47 -22.42
CA ALA A 69 -25.00 -3.75 -21.82
C ALA A 69 -23.48 -4.02 -21.89
N ALA A 70 -22.85 -3.73 -23.04
CA ALA A 70 -21.40 -3.87 -23.19
C ALA A 70 -20.63 -2.92 -22.25
N MET A 71 -21.10 -1.67 -22.10
CA MET A 71 -20.50 -0.68 -21.19
C MET A 71 -20.66 -1.10 -19.72
N GLY A 72 -21.83 -1.61 -19.36
CA GLY A 72 -22.14 -2.10 -18.03
C GLY A 72 -21.27 -3.30 -17.65
N PHE A 73 -21.18 -4.29 -18.55
CA PHE A 73 -20.26 -5.42 -18.41
C PHE A 73 -18.82 -4.96 -18.22
N ALA A 74 -18.30 -4.09 -19.10
CA ALA A 74 -16.93 -3.57 -19.00
C ALA A 74 -16.67 -2.83 -17.67
N THR A 75 -17.65 -2.04 -17.21
CA THR A 75 -17.57 -1.31 -15.95
C THR A 75 -17.51 -2.24 -14.75
N ILE A 76 -18.36 -3.28 -14.70
CA ILE A 76 -18.37 -4.29 -13.64
C ILE A 76 -17.07 -5.10 -13.66
N THR A 77 -16.63 -5.55 -14.84
CA THR A 77 -15.36 -6.27 -15.00
C THR A 77 -14.20 -5.43 -14.48
N LEU A 78 -14.09 -4.16 -14.88
CA LEU A 78 -13.01 -3.28 -14.44
C LEU A 78 -13.06 -3.04 -12.92
N ALA A 79 -14.25 -2.90 -12.34
CA ALA A 79 -14.42 -2.75 -10.90
C ALA A 79 -13.93 -3.98 -10.13
N ILE A 80 -14.30 -5.18 -10.59
CA ILE A 80 -13.85 -6.44 -9.99
C ILE A 80 -12.33 -6.59 -10.17
N SER A 81 -11.79 -6.31 -11.36
CA SER A 81 -10.35 -6.37 -11.63
C SER A 81 -9.56 -5.42 -10.72
N TYR A 82 -10.05 -4.19 -10.54
CA TYR A 82 -9.44 -3.22 -9.63
C TYR A 82 -9.48 -3.72 -8.18
N PHE A 83 -10.64 -4.21 -7.72
CA PHE A 83 -10.79 -4.75 -6.37
C PHE A 83 -9.83 -5.92 -6.10
N LEU A 84 -9.74 -6.87 -7.03
CA LEU A 84 -8.82 -8.01 -6.92
C LEU A 84 -7.36 -7.57 -6.91
N SER A 85 -6.99 -6.56 -7.73
CA SER A 85 -5.62 -6.05 -7.77
C SER A 85 -5.23 -5.33 -6.47
N VAL A 86 -6.15 -4.55 -5.90
CA VAL A 86 -5.95 -3.90 -4.59
C VAL A 86 -5.85 -4.95 -3.47
N TYR A 87 -6.71 -5.97 -3.46
CA TYR A 87 -6.66 -7.02 -2.45
C TYR A 87 -5.36 -7.86 -2.51
N SER A 88 -4.92 -8.22 -3.72
CA SER A 88 -3.67 -8.94 -3.93
C SER A 88 -2.47 -8.14 -3.41
N THR A 89 -2.47 -6.84 -3.69
CA THR A 89 -1.48 -5.88 -3.20
C THR A 89 -1.43 -5.83 -1.67
N LEU A 90 -2.59 -5.69 -1.01
CA LEU A 90 -2.67 -5.66 0.46
C LEU A 90 -2.16 -6.98 1.07
N THR A 91 -2.50 -8.10 0.45
CA THR A 91 -2.02 -9.43 0.88
C THR A 91 -0.50 -9.52 0.81
N CYS A 92 0.11 -9.01 -0.27
CA CYS A 92 1.57 -8.98 -0.42
C CYS A 92 2.23 -8.12 0.67
N ARG A 93 1.71 -6.90 0.91
CA ARG A 93 2.20 -6.02 1.99
C ARG A 93 2.15 -6.69 3.35
N ASN A 94 1.01 -7.31 3.69
CA ASN A 94 0.83 -7.97 4.99
C ASN A 94 1.72 -9.20 5.14
N SER A 95 1.92 -9.96 4.06
CA SER A 95 2.87 -11.09 4.05
C SER A 95 4.29 -10.61 4.34
N PHE A 96 4.71 -9.51 3.71
CA PHE A 96 6.01 -8.90 3.97
C PHE A 96 6.13 -8.37 5.41
N ALA A 97 5.12 -7.66 5.91
CA ALA A 97 5.07 -7.15 7.28
C ALA A 97 5.17 -8.29 8.31
N LEU A 98 4.43 -9.38 8.10
CA LEU A 98 4.47 -10.56 8.95
C LEU A 98 5.84 -11.25 8.92
N SER A 99 6.43 -11.42 7.73
CA SER A 99 7.78 -11.98 7.58
C SER A 99 8.81 -11.14 8.34
N LEU A 100 8.74 -9.81 8.22
CA LEU A 100 9.62 -8.89 8.94
C LEU A 100 9.39 -8.93 10.45
N HIS A 101 8.14 -9.00 10.90
CA HIS A 101 7.78 -9.12 12.30
C HIS A 101 8.31 -10.43 12.91
N GLN A 102 8.16 -11.56 12.22
CA GLN A 102 8.72 -12.86 12.64
C GLN A 102 10.25 -12.81 12.73
N ARG A 103 10.92 -12.22 11.73
CA ARG A 103 12.37 -12.03 11.72
C ARG A 103 12.85 -11.11 12.84
N SER A 104 12.02 -10.17 13.27
CA SER A 104 12.28 -9.30 14.44
C SER A 104 11.95 -9.94 15.79
N ALA A 105 11.71 -11.26 15.84
CA ALA A 105 11.26 -11.99 17.03
C ALA A 105 9.98 -11.41 17.66
N GLY A 106 9.12 -10.79 16.85
CA GLY A 106 7.89 -10.14 17.30
C GLY A 106 8.07 -8.76 17.92
N THR A 107 9.28 -8.20 17.92
CA THR A 107 9.57 -6.89 18.56
C THR A 107 9.43 -5.70 17.62
N GLY A 108 9.58 -5.92 16.31
CA GLY A 108 9.69 -4.84 15.32
C GLY A 108 11.01 -4.05 15.38
N ARG A 109 12.02 -4.53 16.13
CA ARG A 109 13.33 -3.88 16.22
C ARG A 109 14.25 -4.38 15.12
N GLY A 110 14.92 -3.47 14.41
CA GLY A 110 15.87 -3.85 13.36
C GLY A 110 17.07 -4.66 13.85
N VAL A 111 17.46 -4.50 15.12
CA VAL A 111 18.57 -5.27 15.73
C VAL A 111 18.29 -6.77 15.75
N GLU A 112 17.03 -7.19 15.98
CA GLU A 112 16.65 -8.60 15.98
C GLU A 112 16.70 -9.19 14.57
N VAL A 113 16.32 -8.40 13.56
CA VAL A 113 16.47 -8.81 12.15
C VAL A 113 17.94 -9.00 11.80
N VAL A 114 18.83 -8.13 12.29
CA VAL A 114 20.28 -8.28 12.10
C VAL A 114 20.82 -9.54 12.80
N ARG A 115 20.34 -9.86 14.00
CA ARG A 115 20.68 -11.11 14.69
C ARG A 115 20.20 -12.33 13.90
N ALA A 116 18.97 -12.30 13.37
CA ALA A 116 18.45 -13.37 12.52
C ALA A 116 19.31 -13.57 11.26
N LEU A 117 19.68 -12.48 10.56
CA LEU A 117 20.60 -12.53 9.42
C LEU A 117 21.97 -13.12 9.80
N TRP A 118 22.45 -12.83 11.03
CA TRP A 118 23.69 -13.41 11.51
C TRP A 118 23.62 -14.93 11.68
N GLN A 119 22.53 -15.42 12.29
CA GLN A 119 22.30 -16.84 12.59
C GLN A 119 22.09 -17.70 11.33
N GLU A 120 21.50 -17.13 10.28
CA GLU A 120 21.23 -17.80 9.00
C GLU A 120 22.51 -18.04 8.15
N GLY A 121 23.65 -17.49 8.57
CA GLY A 121 24.92 -17.61 7.85
C GLY A 121 24.98 -16.81 6.54
N PRO A 122 26.07 -16.94 5.75
CA PRO A 122 26.31 -16.11 4.56
C PRO A 122 25.27 -16.27 3.46
N ALA A 123 24.98 -17.52 3.08
CA ALA A 123 24.02 -17.81 2.02
C ALA A 123 22.60 -17.39 2.41
N GLY A 124 22.17 -17.73 3.64
CA GLY A 124 20.85 -17.37 4.16
C GLY A 124 20.68 -15.85 4.26
N ALA A 125 21.65 -15.14 4.84
CA ALA A 125 21.62 -13.68 4.94
C ALA A 125 21.52 -13.00 3.57
N SER A 126 22.28 -13.48 2.58
CA SER A 126 22.25 -12.94 1.22
C SER A 126 20.88 -13.07 0.57
N VAL A 127 20.25 -14.26 0.68
CA VAL A 127 18.89 -14.51 0.17
C VAL A 127 17.88 -13.62 0.89
N LEU A 128 17.91 -13.58 2.22
CA LEU A 128 16.95 -12.81 3.02
C LEU A 128 17.04 -11.30 2.74
N LEU A 129 18.27 -10.77 2.58
CA LEU A 129 18.49 -9.37 2.22
C LEU A 129 18.00 -9.06 0.80
N ALA A 130 18.23 -9.95 -0.16
CA ALA A 130 17.74 -9.79 -1.53
C ALA A 130 16.20 -9.86 -1.61
N GLU A 131 15.58 -10.73 -0.83
CA GLU A 131 14.11 -10.79 -0.67
C GLU A 131 13.57 -9.49 -0.08
N MET A 132 14.16 -9.00 1.02
CA MET A 132 13.73 -7.74 1.64
C MET A 132 13.87 -6.55 0.69
N ALA A 133 14.97 -6.47 -0.08
CA ALA A 133 15.15 -5.43 -1.10
C ALA A 133 14.08 -5.53 -2.20
N THR A 134 13.74 -6.75 -2.62
CA THR A 134 12.70 -6.99 -3.63
C THR A 134 11.30 -6.60 -3.12
N GLU A 135 10.94 -7.00 -1.90
CA GLU A 135 9.65 -6.66 -1.30
C GLU A 135 9.52 -5.16 -1.02
N MET A 136 10.60 -4.48 -0.59
CA MET A 136 10.61 -3.02 -0.43
C MET A 136 10.37 -2.29 -1.75
N ARG A 137 11.01 -2.73 -2.83
CA ARG A 137 10.81 -2.15 -4.17
C ARG A 137 9.41 -2.42 -4.70
N ARG A 138 8.89 -3.64 -4.52
CA ARG A 138 7.50 -3.97 -4.87
C ARG A 138 6.53 -3.07 -4.13
N LEU A 139 6.75 -2.85 -2.83
CA LEU A 139 5.94 -1.95 -2.03
C LEU A 139 5.98 -0.52 -2.59
N LEU A 140 7.16 -0.01 -2.96
CA LEU A 140 7.36 1.30 -3.58
C LEU A 140 6.63 1.46 -4.92
N GLU A 141 6.77 0.50 -5.83
CA GLU A 141 6.07 0.49 -7.12
C GLU A 141 4.55 0.42 -6.94
N THR A 142 4.11 -0.37 -5.97
CA THR A 142 2.70 -0.58 -5.68
C THR A 142 2.04 0.70 -5.15
N HIS A 143 2.71 1.42 -4.24
CA HIS A 143 2.24 2.72 -3.77
C HIS A 143 2.16 3.78 -4.88
N THR A 144 3.01 3.68 -5.90
CA THR A 144 2.94 4.55 -7.09
C THR A 144 1.70 4.26 -7.92
N SER A 145 1.34 2.99 -8.04
CA SER A 145 0.21 2.54 -8.87
C SER A 145 -1.14 2.70 -8.16
N TYR A 146 -1.15 2.63 -6.83
CA TYR A 146 -2.36 2.67 -5.99
C TYR A 146 -2.21 3.67 -4.83
N PRO A 147 -2.29 4.98 -5.08
CA PRO A 147 -2.13 6.02 -4.06
C PRO A 147 -3.27 6.06 -3.01
N VAL A 148 -4.27 5.18 -3.11
CA VAL A 148 -5.37 5.01 -2.13
C VAL A 148 -5.05 4.01 -1.01
N LEU A 149 -3.90 3.34 -1.04
CA LEU A 149 -3.50 2.37 -0.01
C LEU A 149 -3.13 2.94 1.37
N PRO A 150 -2.68 4.20 1.53
CA PRO A 150 -2.34 4.75 2.85
C PRO A 150 -3.50 4.75 3.85
N THR A 151 -4.75 4.90 3.39
CA THR A 151 -5.97 4.93 4.23
C THR A 151 -6.41 3.55 4.73
N PHE A 152 -5.79 2.45 4.29
CA PHE A 152 -6.08 1.12 4.80
C PHE A 152 -5.10 0.72 5.90
N HIS A 153 -5.40 1.15 7.12
CA HIS A 153 -4.81 0.59 8.34
C HIS A 153 -5.58 -0.67 8.77
N LEU A 154 -4.87 -1.80 8.80
CA LEU A 154 -5.35 -3.04 9.42
C LEU A 154 -4.90 -2.99 10.88
N GLY A 155 -5.79 -3.29 11.82
CA GLY A 155 -5.67 -3.00 13.26
C GLY A 155 -4.52 -3.63 14.06
N ARG A 156 -3.38 -3.98 13.44
CA ARG A 156 -2.14 -4.43 14.10
C ARG A 156 -1.00 -3.47 13.77
N GLY A 157 -0.32 -2.94 14.78
CA GLY A 157 0.71 -1.91 14.61
C GLY A 157 1.92 -2.29 13.74
N TYR A 158 2.21 -3.58 13.52
CA TYR A 158 3.28 -4.03 12.63
C TYR A 158 2.86 -4.14 11.15
N ASP A 159 1.55 -4.22 10.86
CA ASP A 159 1.02 -4.19 9.49
C ASP A 159 0.99 -2.75 8.93
N ALA A 160 1.17 -1.77 9.81
CA ALA A 160 1.26 -0.37 9.46
C ALA A 160 2.54 -0.09 8.66
N LEU A 161 2.39 0.62 7.55
CA LEU A 161 3.51 1.00 6.69
C LEU A 161 4.66 1.70 7.45
N PRO A 162 4.42 2.61 8.42
CA PRO A 162 5.49 3.17 9.24
C PRO A 162 6.27 2.13 10.05
N GLY A 163 5.60 1.07 10.53
CA GLY A 163 6.25 -0.02 11.27
C GLY A 163 7.17 -0.86 10.39
N ILE A 164 6.71 -1.15 9.16
CA ILE A 164 7.53 -1.81 8.13
C ILE A 164 8.78 -0.96 7.86
N LEU A 165 8.58 0.32 7.50
CA LEU A 165 9.66 1.27 7.18
C LEU A 165 10.65 1.43 8.34
N ARG A 166 10.16 1.54 9.59
CA ARG A 166 11.01 1.60 10.78
C ARG A 166 11.94 0.41 10.84
N THR A 167 11.38 -0.79 10.76
CA THR A 167 12.14 -2.02 10.95
C THR A 167 13.18 -2.21 9.85
N THR A 168 12.84 -1.94 8.58
CA THR A 168 13.81 -2.03 7.47
C THR A 168 14.90 -0.96 7.55
N TRP A 169 14.57 0.28 7.88
CA TRP A 169 15.57 1.34 8.06
C TRP A 169 16.48 1.10 9.24
N GLU A 170 15.94 0.66 10.38
CA GLU A 170 16.75 0.29 11.54
C GLU A 170 17.70 -0.85 11.19
N THR A 171 17.23 -1.89 10.50
CA THR A 171 18.06 -3.01 10.04
C THR A 171 19.23 -2.50 9.20
N ALA A 172 18.96 -1.66 8.20
CA ALA A 172 20.00 -1.11 7.34
C ALA A 172 20.94 -0.14 8.08
N THR A 173 20.42 0.64 9.03
CA THR A 173 21.23 1.55 9.86
C THR A 173 22.19 0.76 10.72
N VAL A 174 21.70 -0.26 11.43
CA VAL A 174 22.51 -1.13 12.30
C VAL A 174 23.61 -1.84 11.51
N LEU A 175 23.28 -2.43 10.35
CA LEU A 175 24.26 -3.08 9.48
C LEU A 175 25.34 -2.10 8.99
N ARG A 176 24.98 -0.86 8.66
CA ARG A 176 25.92 0.13 8.12
C ARG A 176 26.82 0.77 9.17
N THR A 177 26.33 0.99 10.39
CA THR A 177 27.05 1.79 11.40
C THR A 177 27.52 0.97 12.60
N ALA A 178 26.75 -0.02 13.06
CA ALA A 178 27.01 -0.72 14.31
C ALA A 178 27.78 -2.04 14.12
N VAL A 179 27.51 -2.77 13.02
CA VAL A 179 28.14 -4.07 12.76
C VAL A 179 29.51 -3.88 12.10
N ALA A 180 30.55 -4.49 12.66
CA ALA A 180 31.88 -4.56 12.06
C ALA A 180 31.93 -5.74 11.10
N VAL A 181 31.54 -5.50 9.84
CA VAL A 181 31.38 -6.54 8.82
C VAL A 181 32.70 -7.29 8.58
N PRO A 182 32.77 -8.59 8.90
CA PRO A 182 33.93 -9.44 8.60
C PRO A 182 34.17 -9.61 7.10
N GLU A 183 35.41 -9.90 6.70
CA GLU A 183 35.77 -10.15 5.29
C GLU A 183 35.03 -11.36 4.68
N ASP A 184 34.66 -12.33 5.51
CA ASP A 184 33.89 -13.52 5.12
C ASP A 184 32.37 -13.31 5.07
N ARG A 185 31.88 -12.10 5.36
CA ARG A 185 30.45 -11.73 5.37
C ARG A 185 30.11 -10.50 4.50
N PRO A 186 30.55 -10.42 3.22
CA PRO A 186 30.37 -9.24 2.38
C PRO A 186 28.90 -8.86 2.13
N GLU A 187 27.98 -9.81 2.22
CA GLU A 187 26.53 -9.61 2.05
C GLU A 187 25.95 -8.61 3.06
N LEU A 188 26.52 -8.51 4.27
CA LEU A 188 26.05 -7.57 5.30
C LEU A 188 26.39 -6.10 4.98
N ALA A 189 27.29 -5.87 4.02
CA ALA A 189 27.62 -4.55 3.45
C ALA A 189 27.23 -4.42 1.97
N GLY A 190 26.45 -5.39 1.46
CA GLY A 190 26.12 -5.52 0.04
C GLY A 190 25.17 -4.44 -0.49
N THR A 191 24.88 -4.53 -1.80
CA THR A 191 23.92 -3.65 -2.49
C THR A 191 22.53 -3.73 -1.89
N SER A 192 22.06 -4.92 -1.52
CA SER A 192 20.73 -5.14 -0.94
C SER A 192 20.47 -4.28 0.30
N VAL A 193 21.48 -4.10 1.16
CA VAL A 193 21.36 -3.24 2.36
C VAL A 193 21.14 -1.77 1.98
N ARG A 194 21.86 -1.29 0.94
CA ARG A 194 21.66 0.07 0.42
C ARG A 194 20.30 0.22 -0.24
N GLU A 195 19.87 -0.77 -1.02
CA GLU A 195 18.58 -0.77 -1.71
C GLU A 195 17.40 -0.74 -0.73
N ILE A 196 17.47 -1.49 0.36
CA ILE A 196 16.45 -1.46 1.42
C ILE A 196 16.35 -0.04 2.01
N ALA A 197 17.48 0.57 2.36
CA ALA A 197 17.51 1.91 2.94
C ALA A 197 17.00 2.98 1.97
N SER A 198 17.45 2.94 0.71
CA SER A 198 17.04 3.92 -0.31
C SER A 198 15.58 3.76 -0.70
N SER A 199 15.07 2.53 -0.77
CA SER A 199 13.65 2.28 -1.09
C SER A 199 12.73 2.78 0.03
N ALA A 200 13.13 2.61 1.29
CA ALA A 200 12.38 3.15 2.42
C ALA A 200 12.41 4.68 2.46
N GLU A 201 13.55 5.30 2.13
CA GLU A 201 13.69 6.75 1.99
C GLU A 201 12.83 7.32 0.88
N GLU A 202 12.89 6.72 -0.30
CA GLU A 202 12.08 7.13 -1.42
C GLU A 202 10.58 6.98 -1.14
N MET A 203 10.18 5.90 -0.46
CA MET A 203 8.80 5.72 0.00
C MET A 203 8.35 6.86 0.91
N CYS A 204 9.12 7.13 1.97
CA CYS A 204 8.78 8.16 2.95
C CYS A 204 8.70 9.55 2.29
N ALA A 205 9.68 9.89 1.45
CA ALA A 205 9.71 11.16 0.73
C ALA A 205 8.50 11.34 -0.21
N ARG A 206 8.05 10.26 -0.88
CA ARG A 206 6.86 10.29 -1.74
C ARG A 206 5.58 10.48 -0.92
N LEU A 207 5.47 9.84 0.24
CA LEU A 207 4.27 9.92 1.09
C LEU A 207 4.14 11.26 1.81
N LEU A 208 5.26 11.86 2.25
CA LEU A 208 5.29 13.20 2.86
C LEU A 208 4.98 14.35 1.87
N ARG A 209 4.58 14.04 0.63
CA ARG A 209 4.18 15.01 -0.42
C ARG A 209 5.16 16.18 -0.59
N ARG A 210 6.47 15.94 -0.46
CA ARG A 210 7.56 16.94 -0.53
C ARG A 210 7.57 18.00 0.59
N ARG A 211 6.94 17.73 1.74
CA ARG A 211 7.19 18.52 2.95
C ARG A 211 8.58 18.19 3.48
N GLU A 212 9.31 19.23 3.89
CA GLU A 212 10.57 19.03 4.60
C GLU A 212 10.26 18.50 6.01
N PRO A 213 10.76 17.31 6.37
CA PRO A 213 10.49 16.72 7.67
C PRO A 213 11.12 17.57 8.79
N PRO A 214 10.57 17.53 10.02
CA PRO A 214 11.13 18.27 11.14
C PRO A 214 12.56 17.81 11.42
N ALA A 215 13.46 18.73 11.75
CA ALA A 215 14.81 18.38 12.15
C ALA A 215 14.82 17.67 13.52
N ALA A 216 15.69 16.67 13.69
CA ALA A 216 15.87 15.99 14.97
C ALA A 216 16.26 16.98 16.08
N SER A 217 15.60 16.88 17.23
CA SER A 217 15.91 17.69 18.42
C SER A 217 17.20 17.23 19.10
N ALA A 218 17.83 18.09 19.91
CA ALA A 218 19.01 17.74 20.70
C ALA A 218 18.73 16.56 21.66
N LYS A 219 17.55 16.56 22.29
CA LYS A 219 17.10 15.48 23.19
C LYS A 219 16.97 14.14 22.47
N GLN A 220 16.45 14.12 21.24
CA GLN A 220 16.38 12.88 20.44
C GLN A 220 17.76 12.34 20.12
N ARG A 221 18.70 13.21 19.73
CA ARG A 221 20.08 12.78 19.43
C ARG A 221 20.79 12.22 20.67
N GLU A 222 20.58 12.84 21.82
CA GLU A 222 21.10 12.33 23.11
C GLU A 222 20.49 10.97 23.46
N GLN A 223 19.17 10.80 23.28
CA GLN A 223 18.53 9.51 23.49
C GLN A 223 19.10 8.43 22.56
N TRP A 224 19.28 8.73 21.27
CA TRP A 224 19.84 7.76 20.33
C TRP A 224 21.29 7.39 20.64
N ALA A 225 22.08 8.30 21.21
CA ALA A 225 23.43 7.98 21.69
C ALA A 225 23.40 6.99 22.86
N LEU A 226 22.46 7.18 23.79
CA LEU A 226 22.23 6.23 24.88
C LEU A 226 21.76 4.87 24.34
N ASP A 227 20.76 4.86 23.47
CA ASP A 227 20.23 3.64 22.84
C ASP A 227 21.32 2.91 22.04
N TYR A 228 22.28 3.63 21.46
CA TYR A 228 23.38 3.04 20.70
C TYR A 228 24.28 2.18 21.60
N SER A 229 24.56 2.63 22.82
CA SER A 229 25.36 1.85 23.76
C SER A 229 24.69 0.53 24.13
N GLU A 230 23.39 0.56 24.43
CA GLU A 230 22.58 -0.64 24.71
C GLU A 230 22.50 -1.56 23.48
N LEU A 231 22.33 -0.98 22.29
CA LEU A 231 22.34 -1.72 21.03
C LEU A 231 23.66 -2.45 20.76
N LEU A 232 24.80 -1.85 21.11
CA LEU A 232 26.10 -2.51 20.97
C LEU A 232 26.24 -3.68 21.94
N ASP A 233 25.78 -3.54 23.18
CA ASP A 233 25.78 -4.63 24.16
C ASP A 233 24.87 -5.78 23.72
N ASP A 234 23.69 -5.44 23.18
CA ASP A 234 22.77 -6.37 22.54
C ASP A 234 23.43 -7.15 21.39
N LEU A 235 24.15 -6.48 20.49
CA LEU A 235 24.83 -7.13 19.37
C LEU A 235 25.97 -8.04 19.83
N ARG A 236 26.76 -7.60 20.82
CA ARG A 236 27.84 -8.41 21.43
C ARG A 236 27.29 -9.66 22.09
N ALA A 237 26.17 -9.54 22.83
CA ALA A 237 25.50 -10.69 23.44
C ALA A 237 25.03 -11.71 22.40
N GLY A 238 24.66 -11.26 21.20
CA GLY A 238 24.34 -12.10 20.04
C GLY A 238 25.55 -12.68 19.29
N GLY A 239 26.78 -12.37 19.73
CA GLY A 239 28.01 -12.82 19.08
C GLY A 239 28.37 -12.08 17.79
N LEU A 240 27.75 -10.92 17.52
CA LEU A 240 28.07 -10.11 16.34
C LEU A 240 29.28 -9.22 16.60
N PRO A 241 30.18 -9.08 15.62
CA PRO A 241 31.28 -8.12 15.69
C PRO A 241 30.72 -6.69 15.60
N VAL A 242 31.17 -5.81 16.47
CA VAL A 242 30.70 -4.41 16.56
C VAL A 242 31.80 -3.42 16.20
N ARG A 243 31.42 -2.32 15.54
CA ARG A 243 32.34 -1.21 15.21
C ARG A 243 32.64 -0.39 16.45
N GLN A 244 33.90 0.01 16.58
CA GLN A 244 34.30 1.00 17.59
C GLN A 244 34.06 2.42 17.07
N GLU A 245 33.75 3.34 17.97
CA GLU A 245 33.67 4.80 17.72
C GLU A 245 32.69 5.24 16.61
N ALA A 246 31.66 4.44 16.30
CA ALA A 246 30.68 4.74 15.25
C ALA A 246 29.37 5.40 15.76
N GLU A 247 29.32 5.84 17.01
CA GLU A 247 28.14 6.48 17.61
C GLU A 247 27.70 7.74 16.84
N SER A 248 28.65 8.62 16.53
CA SER A 248 28.38 9.85 15.77
C SER A 248 27.82 9.57 14.37
N GLU A 249 28.29 8.49 13.73
CA GLU A 249 27.78 8.04 12.44
C GLU A 249 26.35 7.49 12.57
N TYR A 250 26.08 6.66 13.60
CA TYR A 250 24.75 6.13 13.91
C TYR A 250 23.73 7.25 14.15
N VAL A 251 24.04 8.19 15.05
CA VAL A 251 23.17 9.34 15.37
C VAL A 251 22.91 10.19 14.14
N ARG A 252 23.93 10.43 13.29
CA ARG A 252 23.78 11.16 12.04
C ARG A 252 22.82 10.46 11.07
N VAL A 253 22.96 9.14 10.89
CA VAL A 253 22.08 8.36 10.00
C VAL A 253 20.65 8.34 10.56
N ARG A 254 20.46 8.11 11.86
CA ARG A 254 19.13 8.08 12.49
C ARG A 254 18.43 9.44 12.42
N SER A 255 19.19 10.53 12.56
CA SER A 255 18.69 11.91 12.40
C SER A 255 18.12 12.20 11.02
N ALA A 256 18.53 11.46 9.98
CA ALA A 256 18.09 11.70 8.61
C ALA A 256 16.69 11.14 8.33
N TRP A 257 16.29 10.04 8.98
CA TRP A 257 15.04 9.34 8.65
C TRP A 257 14.04 9.24 9.80
N ASP A 258 14.47 9.18 11.06
CA ASP A 258 13.56 8.95 12.20
C ASP A 258 12.52 10.08 12.37
N PRO A 259 12.89 11.38 12.29
CA PRO A 259 11.91 12.46 12.34
C PRO A 259 10.92 12.45 11.17
N ALA A 260 11.39 12.09 9.96
CA ALA A 260 10.54 12.00 8.78
C ALA A 260 9.52 10.87 8.93
N LEU A 261 9.96 9.73 9.47
CA LEU A 261 9.09 8.60 9.74
C LEU A 261 8.06 8.90 10.84
N ALA A 262 8.46 9.64 11.88
CA ALA A 262 7.55 10.07 12.94
C ALA A 262 6.47 11.03 12.41
N ASP A 263 6.85 11.99 11.56
CA ASP A 263 5.91 12.89 10.89
C ASP A 263 4.95 12.13 9.96
N LEU A 264 5.46 11.16 9.19
CA LEU A 264 4.64 10.28 8.37
C LEU A 264 3.63 9.49 9.20
N ALA A 265 4.07 8.92 10.32
CA ALA A 265 3.18 8.17 11.21
C ALA A 265 2.08 9.07 11.82
N ALA A 266 2.42 10.31 12.19
CA ALA A 266 1.43 11.26 12.70
C ALA A 266 0.39 11.65 11.63
N GLN A 267 0.82 11.87 10.38
CA GLN A 267 -0.11 12.20 9.28
C GLN A 267 -1.09 11.07 8.98
N LEU A 268 -0.59 9.83 8.92
CA LEU A 268 -1.45 8.67 8.66
C LEU A 268 -2.48 8.44 9.77
N LEU A 269 -2.20 8.85 11.01
CA LEU A 269 -3.15 8.82 12.12
C LEU A 269 -4.13 10.01 12.09
N CYS A 270 -3.68 11.21 11.70
CA CYS A 270 -4.53 12.40 11.65
C CYS A 270 -5.51 12.42 10.46
N ASP A 271 -5.17 11.80 9.32
CA ASP A 271 -6.09 11.68 8.19
C ASP A 271 -7.32 10.79 8.54
N GLU A 272 -7.24 9.92 9.56
CA GLU A 272 -8.38 9.12 10.05
C GLU A 272 -9.46 9.98 10.72
N ASP A 273 -9.06 10.92 11.59
CA ASP A 273 -10.00 11.80 12.31
C ASP A 273 -10.79 12.71 11.36
N ALA A 274 -10.27 12.97 10.16
CA ALA A 274 -10.90 13.83 9.15
C ALA A 274 -11.82 13.08 8.17
N GLU A 275 -11.71 11.75 8.05
CA GLU A 275 -12.59 10.93 7.20
C GLU A 275 -13.80 10.33 7.96
N GLU A 276 -13.83 10.42 9.30
CA GLU A 276 -14.97 10.00 10.14
C GLU A 276 -16.03 11.11 10.38
N GLU A 277 -15.80 12.35 9.94
CA GLU A 277 -16.78 13.48 9.95
C GLU A 277 -17.53 13.67 8.62
#